data_AF-A0A5R8KGH3-F1
#
_entry.id   AF-A0A5R8KGH3-F1
#
_cell.length_a   1.000
_cell.length_b   1.000
_cell.length_c   1.000
_cell.angle_alpha   90.00
_cell.angle_beta   90.00
_cell.angle_gamma   90.00
#
_symmetry.space_group_name_H-M   'P 1'
#
loop_
_entity.id
_entity.type
_entity.pdbx_description
1 polymer ?
#
loop_
_entity_poly.entity_id
_entity_poly.type
_entity_poly.pdbx_seq_one_letter_code
_entity_poly.pdbx_strand_id
1 'polypeptide(L)'
;MNTAHLILFKFTPLLAQAAGGLAEGASKAMGIVMLIGFIFGTICVVGGGFAIRRGDTDAGKLSIIGGLIIAGAPVIVKALFTAFGLDGSTVDVGAFE
;
A
#
# COMPACT_ATOMS: atom_id res chain seq x y z
N MET A 1 -41.68 19.11 -25.06
CA MET A 1 -40.53 18.19 -24.91
C MET A 1 -39.96 18.38 -23.50
N ASN A 2 -40.02 17.32 -22.69
CA ASN A 2 -39.83 17.33 -21.23
C ASN A 2 -38.39 17.73 -20.83
N THR A 3 -38.24 18.91 -20.22
CA THR A 3 -37.00 19.43 -19.61
C THR A 3 -36.47 18.56 -18.45
N ALA A 4 -37.28 17.64 -17.92
CA ALA A 4 -36.89 16.70 -16.87
C ALA A 4 -35.81 15.68 -17.28
N HIS A 5 -35.76 15.27 -18.55
CA HIS A 5 -34.78 14.28 -19.01
C HIS A 5 -33.36 14.85 -19.14
N LEU A 6 -33.22 16.17 -19.29
CA LEU A 6 -31.92 16.83 -19.49
C LEU A 6 -31.11 16.94 -18.18
N ILE A 7 -31.79 16.99 -17.03
CA ILE A 7 -31.16 17.10 -15.71
C ILE A 7 -30.64 15.74 -15.27
N LEU A 8 -31.42 14.67 -15.45
CA LEU A 8 -31.01 13.30 -15.10
C LEU A 8 -29.79 12.83 -15.92
N PHE A 9 -29.73 13.18 -17.22
CA PHE A 9 -28.63 12.79 -18.11
C PHE A 9 -27.31 13.55 -17.85
N LYS A 10 -27.36 14.68 -17.13
CA LYS A 10 -26.19 15.47 -16.75
C LYS A 10 -25.53 15.00 -15.45
N PHE A 11 -26.25 14.28 -14.59
CA PHE A 11 -25.73 13.74 -13.33
C PHE A 11 -25.24 12.28 -13.42
N THR A 12 -25.68 11.53 -14.42
CA THR A 12 -25.16 10.19 -14.73
C THR A 12 -23.64 10.14 -14.98
N PRO A 13 -22.99 11.07 -15.72
CA PRO A 13 -21.54 11.03 -15.87
C PRO A 13 -20.79 11.41 -14.58
N LEU A 14 -21.38 12.21 -13.68
CA LEU A 14 -20.76 12.58 -12.40
C LEU A 14 -20.76 11.41 -11.42
N LEU A 15 -21.83 10.61 -11.38
CA LEU A 15 -21.88 9.35 -10.62
C LEU A 15 -21.04 8.23 -11.26
N ALA A 16 -20.94 8.17 -12.59
CA ALA A 16 -20.10 7.20 -13.28
C ALA A 16 -18.59 7.50 -13.13
N GLN A 17 -18.20 8.78 -13.04
CA GLN A 17 -16.81 9.16 -12.72
C GLN A 17 -16.43 8.80 -11.27
N ALA A 18 -17.39 8.81 -10.33
CA ALA A 18 -17.16 8.31 -8.98
C ALA A 18 -16.93 6.79 -8.95
N ALA A 19 -17.48 6.03 -9.90
CA ALA A 19 -17.29 4.58 -10.00
C ALA A 19 -15.93 4.17 -10.59
N GLY A 20 -15.32 5.00 -11.45
CA GLY A 20 -13.97 4.75 -12.01
C GLY A 20 -12.81 5.28 -11.17
N GLY A 21 -13.02 6.36 -10.40
CA GLY A 21 -11.95 7.00 -9.63
C GLY A 21 -11.69 6.41 -8.25
N LEU A 22 -12.69 5.80 -7.60
CA LEU A 22 -12.55 5.34 -6.22
C LEU A 22 -11.71 4.06 -6.10
N ALA A 23 -11.86 3.11 -7.03
CA ALA A 23 -11.04 1.90 -7.06
C ALA A 23 -9.57 2.19 -7.41
N GLU A 24 -9.36 3.10 -8.36
CA GLU A 24 -8.05 3.62 -8.74
C GLU A 24 -7.40 4.38 -7.57
N GLY A 25 -8.14 5.29 -6.93
CA GLY A 25 -7.68 6.07 -5.78
C GLY A 25 -7.41 5.19 -4.55
N ALA A 26 -8.25 4.18 -4.30
CA ALA A 26 -8.04 3.20 -3.24
C ALA A 26 -6.78 2.37 -3.48
N SER A 27 -6.52 1.94 -4.73
CA SER A 27 -5.29 1.21 -5.07
C SER A 27 -4.03 2.06 -4.86
N LYS A 28 -4.06 3.33 -5.28
CA LYS A 28 -2.97 4.28 -5.01
C LYS A 28 -2.76 4.53 -3.52
N ALA A 29 -3.83 4.71 -2.76
CA ALA A 29 -3.76 4.87 -1.30
C ALA A 29 -3.17 3.62 -0.61
N MET A 30 -3.56 2.43 -1.05
CA MET A 30 -3.01 1.17 -0.54
C MET A 30 -1.51 1.01 -0.87
N GLY A 31 -1.08 1.42 -2.07
CA GLY A 31 0.35 1.48 -2.42
C GLY A 31 1.14 2.40 -1.48
N ILE A 32 0.60 3.59 -1.18
CA ILE A 32 1.21 4.53 -0.24
C ILE A 32 1.32 3.94 1.17
N VAL A 33 0.28 3.26 1.67
CA VAL A 33 0.30 2.62 3.00
C VAL A 33 1.38 1.53 3.07
N MET A 34 1.56 0.75 1.99
CA MET A 34 2.63 -0.25 1.91
C MET A 34 4.02 0.38 1.96
N LEU A 35 4.20 1.53 1.30
CA LEU A 35 5.46 2.27 1.28
C LEU A 35 5.79 2.88 2.66
N ILE A 36 4.77 3.40 3.35
CA ILE A 36 4.89 3.86 4.75
C ILE A 36 5.27 2.69 5.66
N GLY A 37 4.62 1.52 5.50
CA GLY A 37 4.95 0.31 6.24
C GLY A 37 6.42 -0.11 6.05
N PHE A 38 6.94 -0.03 4.83
CA PHE A 38 8.35 -0.31 4.53
C PHE A 38 9.31 0.65 5.25
N ILE A 39 8.98 1.95 5.29
CA ILE A 39 9.77 2.96 6.00
C ILE A 39 9.81 2.66 7.51
N PHE A 40 8.65 2.39 8.13
CA PHE A 40 8.58 2.03 9.54
C PHE A 40 9.34 0.72 9.84
N GLY A 41 9.23 -0.30 8.99
CA GLY A 41 9.99 -1.54 9.10
C GLY A 41 11.50 -1.29 9.09
N THR A 42 11.98 -0.48 8.14
CA THR A 42 13.40 -0.12 8.02
C THR A 42 13.90 0.65 9.24
N ILE A 43 13.11 1.59 9.77
CA ILE A 43 13.45 2.32 11.00
C ILE A 43 13.62 1.37 12.18
N CYS A 44 12.73 0.38 12.35
CA CYS A 44 12.87 -0.64 13.39
C CYS A 44 14.15 -1.47 13.23
N VAL A 45 14.53 -1.85 12.01
CA VAL A 45 15.78 -2.58 11.76
C VAL A 45 17.01 -1.74 12.17
N VAL A 46 17.05 -0.47 11.75
CA VAL A 46 18.16 0.44 12.09
C VAL A 46 18.20 0.72 13.59
N GLY A 47 17.03 0.95 14.20
CA GLY A 47 16.88 1.14 15.65
C GLY A 47 17.34 -0.07 16.46
N GLY A 48 17.00 -1.28 16.03
CA GLY A 48 17.47 -2.52 16.62
C GLY A 48 18.99 -2.68 16.50
N GLY A 49 19.58 -2.29 15.37
CA GLY A 49 21.04 -2.26 15.20
C GLY A 49 21.74 -1.30 16.19
N PHE A 50 21.11 -0.16 16.49
CA PHE A 50 21.62 0.79 17.48
C PHE A 50 21.44 0.27 18.93
N ALA A 51 20.39 -0.49 19.22
CA ALA A 51 20.15 -1.12 20.51
C ALA A 51 21.19 -2.22 20.82
N ILE A 52 21.52 -3.07 19.84
CA ILE A 52 22.60 -4.08 19.97
C ILE A 52 23.93 -3.40 20.31
N ARG A 53 24.26 -2.30 19.63
CA ARG A 53 25.49 -1.53 19.90
C ARG A 53 25.54 -0.90 21.29
N ARG A 54 24.38 -0.72 21.95
CA ARG A 54 24.27 -0.17 23.31
C ARG A 54 24.26 -1.24 24.40
N GLY A 55 24.36 -2.52 24.03
CA GLY A 55 24.38 -3.65 24.98
C GLY A 55 23.03 -4.30 25.22
N ASP A 56 21.93 -3.75 24.69
CA ASP A 56 20.60 -4.37 24.73
C ASP A 56 20.38 -5.24 23.48
N THR A 57 21.07 -6.38 23.50
CA THR A 57 21.15 -7.27 22.32
C THR A 57 19.85 -8.04 22.09
N ASP A 58 19.12 -8.37 23.15
CA ASP A 58 17.89 -9.14 23.06
C ASP A 58 16.74 -8.29 22.49
N ALA A 59 16.56 -7.07 22.98
CA ALA A 59 15.58 -6.15 22.39
C ALA A 59 15.97 -5.75 20.96
N GLY A 60 17.27 -5.56 20.71
CA GLY A 60 17.78 -5.20 19.39
C GLY A 60 17.56 -6.29 18.33
N LYS A 61 17.81 -7.57 18.66
CA LYS A 61 17.53 -8.68 17.75
C LYS A 61 16.03 -8.81 17.44
N LEU A 62 15.18 -8.72 18.46
CA LEU A 62 13.73 -8.81 18.26
C LEU A 62 13.19 -7.65 17.41
N SER A 63 13.74 -6.44 17.60
CA SER A 63 13.40 -5.27 16.80
C SER A 63 13.85 -5.41 15.33
N ILE A 64 15.03 -5.97 15.08
CA ILE A 64 15.50 -6.28 13.72
C ILE A 64 14.60 -7.30 13.03
N ILE A 65 14.26 -8.40 13.71
CA ILE A 65 13.39 -9.44 13.15
C ILE A 65 12.01 -8.87 12.85
N GLY A 66 11.42 -8.12 13.78
CA GLY A 66 10.13 -7.46 13.58
C GLY A 66 10.14 -6.45 12.43
N GLY A 67 11.19 -5.62 12.34
CA GLY A 67 11.35 -4.65 11.26
C GLY A 67 11.52 -5.30 9.89
N LEU A 68 12.26 -6.41 9.80
CA LEU A 68 12.46 -7.17 8.56
C LEU A 68 11.14 -7.80 8.07
N ILE A 69 10.33 -8.34 8.99
CA ILE A 69 9.03 -8.94 8.64
C ILE A 69 8.09 -7.86 8.08
N ILE A 70 8.03 -6.69 8.73
CA ILE A 70 7.20 -5.57 8.27
C ILE A 70 7.68 -5.06 6.91
N ALA A 71 8.99 -4.88 6.72
CA ALA A 71 9.57 -4.42 5.46
C ALA A 71 9.44 -5.44 4.32
N GLY A 72 9.42 -6.74 4.63
CA GLY A 72 9.24 -7.82 3.65
C GLY A 72 7.78 -8.04 3.22
N ALA A 73 6.81 -7.59 4.01
CA ALA A 73 5.39 -7.82 3.75
C ALA A 73 4.90 -7.31 2.37
N PRO A 74 5.26 -6.09 1.90
CA PRO A 74 4.83 -5.62 0.58
C PRO A 74 5.33 -6.49 -0.57
N VAL A 75 6.55 -7.04 -0.45
CA VAL A 75 7.16 -7.92 -1.46
C VAL A 75 6.44 -9.27 -1.51
N ILE A 76 6.12 -9.84 -0.34
CA ILE A 76 5.38 -11.10 -0.24
C ILE A 76 3.96 -10.94 -0.80
N VAL A 77 3.29 -9.84 -0.47
CA VAL A 77 1.94 -9.53 -0.99
C VAL A 77 2.00 -9.38 -2.51
N LYS A 78 2.96 -8.62 -3.06
CA LYS A 78 3.12 -8.49 -4.51
C LYS A 78 3.32 -9.85 -5.20
N ALA A 79 4.20 -10.70 -4.67
CA ALA A 79 4.45 -12.02 -5.21
C ALA A 79 3.21 -12.93 -5.19
N LEU A 80 2.41 -12.88 -4.12
CA LEU A 80 1.15 -13.61 -4.01
C LEU A 80 0.13 -13.11 -5.05
N PHE A 81 -0.06 -11.80 -5.19
CA PHE A 81 -1.02 -11.25 -6.16
C PHE A 81 -0.66 -11.59 -7.61
N THR A 82 0.63 -11.61 -7.96
CA THR A 82 1.11 -12.09 -9.26
C THR A 82 0.88 -13.59 -9.44
N ALA A 83 1.11 -14.41 -8.41
CA ALA A 83 0.86 -15.86 -8.48
C ALA A 83 -0.63 -16.22 -8.64
N PHE A 84 -1.55 -15.39 -8.12
CA PHE A 84 -3.00 -15.57 -8.24
C PHE A 84 -3.60 -14.96 -9.52
N GLY A 85 -2.78 -14.39 -10.42
CA GLY A 85 -3.26 -13.84 -11.71
C GLY A 85 -4.11 -12.57 -11.56
N LEU A 86 -3.93 -11.83 -10.46
CA LEU A 86 -4.65 -10.58 -10.15
C LEU A 86 -3.82 -9.34 -10.49
N ASP A 87 -3.10 -9.35 -11.61
CA ASP A 87 -2.17 -8.28 -11.99
C ASP A 87 -2.84 -6.89 -12.07
N GLY A 88 -4.13 -6.83 -12.42
CA GLY A 88 -4.93 -5.60 -12.46
C GLY A 88 -5.43 -5.06 -11.10
N SER A 89 -5.29 -5.84 -10.02
CA SER A 89 -5.67 -5.45 -8.65
C SER A 89 -4.45 -5.32 -7.72
N THR A 90 -3.26 -5.34 -8.29
CA THR A 90 -2.02 -5.20 -7.55
C THR A 90 -1.91 -3.78 -7.00
N VAL A 91 -1.48 -3.69 -5.75
CA VAL A 91 -1.01 -2.42 -5.18
C VAL A 91 0.15 -1.93 -6.04
N ASP A 92 -0.08 -0.84 -6.79
CA ASP A 92 0.99 -0.13 -7.48
C ASP A 92 1.88 0.53 -6.43
N VAL A 93 2.97 -0.15 -6.07
CA VAL A 93 4.00 0.36 -5.17
C VAL A 93 5.09 1.12 -5.97
N GLY A 94 4.91 1.32 -7.28
CA GLY A 94 5.97 1.72 -8.19
C GLY A 94 6.98 0.58 -8.36
N ALA A 95 7.46 0.38 -9.59
CA ALA A 95 8.71 -0.33 -9.77
C ALA A 95 9.82 0.57 -9.22
N PHE A 96 10.55 0.11 -8.21
CA PHE A 96 11.81 0.75 -7.84
C PHE A 96 12.79 0.51 -9.00
N GLU A 97 12.86 1.46 -9.93
CA GLU A 97 13.96 1.57 -10.91
C GLU A 97 15.10 2.43 -10.34
#